data_AF-A0A820ZU70-F1
#
_entry.id   AF-A0A820ZU70-F1
#
_cell.length_a   1.000
_cell.length_b   1.000
_cell.length_c   1.000
_cell.angle_alpha   90.00
_cell.angle_beta   90.00
_cell.angle_gamma   90.00
#
_symmetry.space_group_name_H-M   'P 1'
#
loop_
_entity.id
_entity.type
_entity.pdbx_description
1 polymer ?
#
loop_
_entity_poly.entity_id
_entity_poly.type
_entity_poly.pdbx_seq_one_letter_code
_entity_poly.pdbx_strand_id
1 'polypeptide(L)'
;RWKETFQHETVSGYFEIWLARYEEMLRLPEAENYRQAFKQRISTLLDAMMNNLDLRKLCYDKARDVIATSHDGMLFALFEMEVKHIEQRIIELQLSDEEIHQEVERAFNFYRLQELALLHAQEGSYKNNATTEEAIVDAQETVLFFYISPENTLEMPLNCEVPRFMYQPEMALANHHDVRKAVEQIQREKNELGPDYLINFILDMEYWIKYLSSRYGNFIAEHTQVFMDQMEEVEAKKDKISEYDYLIQMNALVAEKNESEQKLYHQLTKNIVVD
;
A
#
# COMPACT_ATOMS: atom_id res chain seq x y z
N ARG A 1 -18.68 -22.31 6.37
CA ARG A 1 -18.66 -21.17 5.41
C ARG A 1 -17.30 -21.00 4.74
N TRP A 2 -16.32 -20.27 5.30
CA TRP A 2 -15.04 -20.04 4.58
C TRP A 2 -14.29 -21.33 4.22
N LYS A 3 -14.24 -22.32 5.12
CA LYS A 3 -13.65 -23.64 4.84
C LYS A 3 -14.28 -24.38 3.67
N GLU A 4 -15.57 -24.18 3.40
CA GLU A 4 -16.25 -24.81 2.25
C GLU A 4 -15.93 -24.07 0.94
N THR A 5 -15.76 -22.74 1.00
CA THR A 5 -15.39 -21.92 -0.16
C THR A 5 -13.96 -22.18 -0.64
N PHE A 6 -13.02 -22.44 0.28
CA PHE A 6 -11.60 -22.61 -0.03
C PHE A 6 -11.16 -24.07 -0.24
N GLN A 7 -12.07 -25.04 -0.11
CA GLN A 7 -11.79 -26.49 -0.10
C GLN A 7 -11.34 -27.09 -1.44
N HIS A 8 -11.51 -26.37 -2.56
CA HIS A 8 -11.30 -26.91 -3.90
C HIS A 8 -10.02 -26.44 -4.60
N GLU A 9 -9.22 -25.62 -3.93
CA GLU A 9 -7.93 -25.15 -4.47
C GLU A 9 -6.81 -25.87 -3.69
N THR A 10 -5.72 -26.26 -4.38
CA THR A 10 -4.44 -26.73 -3.79
C THR A 10 -3.86 -25.79 -2.72
N VAL A 11 -4.50 -24.63 -2.60
CA VAL A 11 -4.24 -23.51 -1.73
C VAL A 11 -4.92 -23.62 -0.35
N SER A 12 -5.84 -24.58 -0.18
CA SER A 12 -6.51 -24.89 1.10
C SER A 12 -5.52 -25.13 2.25
N GLY A 13 -4.38 -25.76 1.99
CA GLY A 13 -3.39 -26.09 3.03
C GLY A 13 -2.66 -24.88 3.62
N TYR A 14 -2.23 -23.92 2.79
CA TYR A 14 -1.54 -22.72 3.25
C TYR A 14 -2.46 -21.83 4.08
N PHE A 15 -3.70 -21.70 3.62
CA PHE A 15 -4.71 -20.91 4.29
C PHE A 15 -5.14 -21.54 5.63
N GLU A 16 -5.25 -22.87 5.71
CA GLU A 16 -5.51 -23.57 6.97
C GLU A 16 -4.36 -23.41 7.97
N ILE A 17 -3.11 -23.41 7.51
CA ILE A 17 -1.95 -23.20 8.38
C ILE A 17 -1.93 -21.75 8.88
N TRP A 18 -2.20 -20.77 8.03
CA TRP A 18 -2.31 -19.37 8.43
C TRP A 18 -3.44 -19.16 9.46
N LEU A 19 -4.62 -19.76 9.25
CA LEU A 19 -5.71 -19.75 10.23
C LEU A 19 -5.34 -20.46 11.54
N ALA A 20 -4.59 -21.56 11.49
CA ALA A 20 -4.16 -22.27 12.69
C ALA A 20 -3.17 -21.44 13.52
N ARG A 21 -2.18 -20.82 12.87
CA ARG A 21 -1.25 -19.89 13.53
C ARG A 21 -1.97 -18.67 14.09
N TYR A 22 -2.99 -18.20 13.39
CA TYR A 22 -3.84 -17.12 13.87
C TYR A 22 -4.57 -17.51 15.15
N GLU A 23 -5.16 -18.72 15.18
CA GLU A 23 -5.78 -19.26 16.38
C GLU A 23 -4.79 -19.44 17.53
N GLU A 24 -3.52 -19.78 17.24
CA GLU A 24 -2.44 -19.82 18.24
C GLU A 24 -2.18 -18.43 18.83
N MET A 25 -2.05 -17.39 18.00
CA MET A 25 -1.88 -16.00 18.47
C MET A 25 -3.02 -15.55 19.37
N LEU A 26 -4.27 -15.90 19.02
CA LEU A 26 -5.43 -15.53 19.82
C LEU A 26 -5.46 -16.19 21.21
N ARG A 27 -4.74 -17.28 21.41
CA ARG A 27 -4.66 -17.99 22.70
C ARG A 27 -3.61 -17.38 23.63
N LEU A 28 -2.78 -16.45 23.15
CA LEU A 28 -1.81 -15.76 23.97
C LEU A 28 -2.51 -14.85 25.00
N PRO A 29 -2.07 -14.83 26.28
CA PRO A 29 -2.60 -13.94 27.30
C PRO A 29 -2.55 -12.46 26.90
N GLU A 30 -1.49 -12.06 26.21
CA GLU A 30 -1.23 -10.69 25.73
C GLU A 30 -2.26 -10.25 24.68
N ALA A 31 -2.84 -11.20 23.95
CA ALA A 31 -3.86 -10.96 22.94
C ALA A 31 -5.28 -10.87 23.51
N GLU A 32 -5.51 -11.10 24.81
CA GLU A 32 -6.85 -11.15 25.41
C GLU A 32 -7.67 -9.88 25.12
N ASN A 33 -7.05 -8.71 25.29
CA ASN A 33 -7.71 -7.41 25.09
C ASN A 33 -7.97 -7.11 23.60
N TYR A 34 -7.21 -7.72 22.69
CA TYR A 34 -7.26 -7.42 21.24
C TYR A 34 -7.92 -8.54 20.42
N ARG A 35 -8.30 -9.65 21.05
CA ARG A 35 -8.82 -10.86 20.37
C ARG A 35 -10.01 -10.57 19.47
N GLN A 36 -10.92 -9.69 19.91
CA GLN A 36 -12.10 -9.34 19.11
C GLN A 36 -11.75 -8.46 17.91
N ALA A 37 -10.91 -7.43 18.12
CA ALA A 37 -10.42 -6.59 17.03
C ALA A 37 -9.66 -7.44 15.98
N PHE A 38 -8.81 -8.35 16.44
CA PHE A 38 -8.08 -9.26 15.57
C PHE A 38 -9.00 -10.20 14.79
N LYS A 39 -10.10 -10.69 15.40
CA LYS A 39 -11.15 -11.47 14.70
C LYS A 39 -11.86 -10.66 13.65
N GLN A 40 -12.17 -9.41 13.95
CA GLN A 40 -12.86 -8.52 13.02
C GLN A 40 -11.99 -8.23 11.79
N ARG A 41 -10.70 -7.93 11.99
CA ARG A 41 -9.71 -7.72 10.90
C ARG A 41 -9.69 -8.87 9.92
N ILE A 42 -9.48 -10.08 10.45
CA ILE A 42 -9.44 -11.28 9.62
C ILE A 42 -10.79 -11.52 8.96
N SER A 43 -11.90 -11.39 9.68
CA SER A 43 -13.22 -11.58 9.07
C SER A 43 -13.44 -10.67 7.87
N THR A 44 -13.07 -9.39 7.99
CA THR A 44 -13.16 -8.41 6.89
C THR A 44 -12.33 -8.85 5.70
N LEU A 45 -11.07 -9.27 5.91
CA LEU A 45 -10.21 -9.75 4.83
C LEU A 45 -10.74 -11.02 4.18
N LEU A 46 -11.28 -11.96 4.96
CA LEU A 46 -11.81 -13.21 4.43
C LEU A 46 -13.07 -13.00 3.62
N ASP A 47 -13.94 -12.10 4.06
CA ASP A 47 -15.12 -11.70 3.29
C ASP A 47 -14.73 -10.95 2.00
N ALA A 48 -13.65 -10.16 2.02
CA ALA A 48 -13.10 -9.51 0.83
C ALA A 48 -12.50 -10.52 -0.16
N MET A 49 -11.73 -11.49 0.35
CA MET A 49 -11.13 -12.57 -0.44
C MET A 49 -12.18 -13.41 -1.16
N MET A 50 -13.36 -13.64 -0.57
CA MET A 50 -14.42 -14.42 -1.21
C MET A 50 -14.80 -13.89 -2.61
N ASN A 51 -14.71 -12.58 -2.81
CA ASN A 51 -15.14 -11.92 -4.04
C ASN A 51 -13.97 -11.40 -4.89
N ASN A 52 -12.73 -11.53 -4.42
CA ASN A 52 -11.56 -11.01 -5.12
C ASN A 52 -10.47 -12.06 -5.32
N LEU A 53 -10.12 -12.32 -6.58
CA LEU A 53 -9.11 -13.31 -6.95
C LEU A 53 -7.67 -12.83 -6.65
N ASP A 54 -7.37 -11.56 -6.85
CA ASP A 54 -6.01 -11.04 -6.70
C ASP A 54 -5.64 -10.82 -5.24
N LEU A 55 -6.58 -10.36 -4.42
CA LEU A 55 -6.45 -10.36 -2.96
C LEU A 55 -6.29 -11.79 -2.45
N ARG A 56 -7.06 -12.76 -2.97
CA ARG A 56 -6.85 -14.18 -2.64
C ARG A 56 -5.44 -14.64 -2.95
N LYS A 57 -4.95 -14.43 -4.18
CA LYS A 57 -3.58 -14.78 -4.58
C LYS A 57 -2.53 -14.15 -3.67
N LEU A 58 -2.65 -12.85 -3.36
CA LEU A 58 -1.72 -12.18 -2.45
C LEU A 58 -1.75 -12.82 -1.06
N CYS A 59 -2.94 -13.02 -0.50
CA CYS A 59 -3.10 -13.68 0.81
C CYS A 59 -2.51 -15.08 0.80
N TYR A 60 -2.59 -15.80 -0.31
CA TYR A 60 -2.01 -17.13 -0.46
C TYR A 60 -0.50 -17.13 -0.58
N ASP A 61 0.08 -16.20 -1.34
CA ASP A 61 1.53 -16.01 -1.39
C ASP A 61 2.07 -15.63 -0.02
N LYS A 62 1.43 -14.68 0.68
CA LYS A 62 1.80 -14.29 2.04
C LYS A 62 1.62 -15.43 3.04
N ALA A 63 0.54 -16.19 2.96
CA ALA A 63 0.31 -17.36 3.81
C ALA A 63 1.35 -18.46 3.59
N ARG A 64 1.83 -18.65 2.35
CA ARG A 64 2.96 -19.56 2.04
C ARG A 64 4.23 -19.11 2.73
N ASP A 65 4.55 -17.83 2.62
CA ASP A 65 5.77 -17.26 3.18
C ASP A 65 5.72 -17.30 4.73
N VAL A 66 4.53 -17.15 5.32
CA VAL A 66 4.27 -17.23 6.76
C VAL A 66 4.54 -18.61 7.38
N ILE A 67 4.46 -19.71 6.63
CA ILE A 67 4.75 -21.06 7.16
C ILE A 67 6.17 -21.16 7.74
N ALA A 68 7.08 -20.29 7.29
CA ALA A 68 8.45 -20.20 7.77
C ALA A 68 8.70 -19.07 8.79
N THR A 69 7.71 -18.22 9.11
CA THR A 69 7.92 -17.00 9.92
C THR A 69 7.40 -17.11 11.36
N SER A 70 7.88 -16.22 12.23
CA SER A 70 7.41 -16.01 13.60
C SER A 70 5.94 -15.49 13.65
N HIS A 71 5.35 -15.43 14.84
CA HIS A 71 4.06 -14.77 15.07
C HIS A 71 4.08 -13.29 14.63
N ASP A 72 5.22 -12.62 14.78
CA ASP A 72 5.44 -11.24 14.39
C ASP A 72 5.41 -11.07 12.85
N GLY A 73 6.00 -12.02 12.11
CA GLY A 73 5.87 -12.09 10.65
C GLY A 73 4.42 -12.23 10.16
N MET A 74 3.52 -12.84 10.94
CA MET A 74 2.10 -12.88 10.59
C MET A 74 1.39 -11.55 10.76
N LEU A 75 1.71 -10.80 11.82
CA LEU A 75 1.16 -9.47 12.02
C LEU A 75 1.60 -8.53 10.89
N PHE A 76 2.86 -8.63 10.48
CA PHE A 76 3.37 -7.89 9.33
C PHE A 76 2.59 -8.23 8.04
N ALA A 77 2.43 -9.52 7.74
CA ALA A 77 1.67 -9.97 6.57
C ALA A 77 0.21 -9.51 6.61
N LEU A 78 -0.41 -9.46 7.80
CA LEU A 78 -1.77 -8.96 7.97
C LEU A 78 -1.90 -7.51 7.50
N PHE A 79 -0.99 -6.64 7.95
CA PHE A 79 -0.99 -5.24 7.55
C PHE A 79 -0.84 -5.06 6.03
N GLU A 80 0.04 -5.81 5.38
CA GLU A 80 0.20 -5.74 3.91
C GLU A 80 -1.09 -6.16 3.17
N MET A 81 -1.78 -7.18 3.68
CA MET A 81 -3.05 -7.64 3.10
C MET A 81 -4.16 -6.58 3.25
N GLU A 82 -4.19 -5.86 4.37
CA GLU A 82 -5.18 -4.80 4.62
C GLU A 82 -5.02 -3.61 3.71
N VAL A 83 -3.79 -3.21 3.43
CA VAL A 83 -3.53 -2.15 2.45
C VAL A 83 -3.98 -2.60 1.07
N LYS A 84 -3.68 -3.85 0.67
CA LYS A 84 -4.16 -4.35 -0.62
C LYS A 84 -5.68 -4.35 -0.72
N HIS A 85 -6.35 -4.69 0.39
CA HIS A 85 -7.79 -4.62 0.47
C HIS A 85 -8.30 -3.17 0.32
N ILE A 86 -7.61 -2.18 0.87
CA ILE A 86 -7.92 -0.75 0.64
C ILE A 86 -7.81 -0.39 -0.85
N GLU A 87 -6.68 -0.70 -1.49
CA GLU A 87 -6.47 -0.40 -2.92
C GLU A 87 -7.61 -0.96 -3.78
N GLN A 88 -8.00 -2.19 -3.49
CA GLN A 88 -9.10 -2.87 -4.18
C GLN A 88 -10.44 -2.18 -3.91
N ARG A 89 -10.75 -1.83 -2.66
CA ARG A 89 -12.00 -1.15 -2.33
C ARG A 89 -12.13 0.16 -3.08
N ILE A 90 -11.06 0.92 -3.24
CA ILE A 90 -11.03 2.15 -4.03
C ILE A 90 -11.36 1.87 -5.51
N ILE A 91 -10.82 0.79 -6.08
CA ILE A 91 -11.02 0.44 -7.50
C ILE A 91 -12.42 -0.13 -7.77
N GLU A 92 -12.91 -1.02 -6.91
CA GLU A 92 -14.06 -1.89 -7.19
C GLU A 92 -15.37 -1.40 -6.57
N LEU A 93 -15.32 -0.64 -5.47
CA LEU A 93 -16.51 -0.15 -4.82
C LEU A 93 -16.82 1.27 -5.27
N GLN A 94 -18.12 1.56 -5.38
CA GLN A 94 -18.61 2.93 -5.59
C GLN A 94 -18.58 3.67 -4.26
N LEU A 95 -17.37 3.96 -3.78
CA LEU A 95 -17.15 4.79 -2.61
C LEU A 95 -17.45 6.26 -2.93
N SER A 96 -17.93 6.98 -1.94
CA SER A 96 -17.97 8.45 -1.98
C SER A 96 -16.55 9.03 -1.95
N ASP A 97 -16.38 10.27 -2.41
CA ASP A 97 -15.07 10.94 -2.42
C ASP A 97 -14.49 11.07 -1.00
N GLU A 98 -15.33 11.31 0.00
CA GLU A 98 -14.96 11.31 1.42
C GLU A 98 -14.41 9.94 1.88
N GLU A 99 -15.09 8.85 1.51
CA GLU A 99 -14.61 7.49 1.84
C GLU A 99 -13.27 7.21 1.14
N ILE A 100 -13.10 7.64 -0.10
CA ILE A 100 -11.85 7.46 -0.84
C ILE A 100 -10.73 8.28 -0.21
N HIS A 101 -10.99 9.53 0.17
CA HIS A 101 -10.02 10.37 0.86
C HIS A 101 -9.50 9.70 2.13
N GLN A 102 -10.41 9.20 2.98
CA GLN A 102 -10.03 8.49 4.22
C GLN A 102 -9.21 7.23 3.95
N GLU A 103 -9.58 6.43 2.95
CA GLU A 103 -8.84 5.23 2.59
C GLU A 103 -7.43 5.57 2.04
N VAL A 104 -7.32 6.62 1.23
CA VAL A 104 -6.03 7.14 0.72
C VAL A 104 -5.17 7.65 1.87
N GLU A 105 -5.74 8.37 2.84
CA GLU A 105 -4.99 8.84 4.02
C GLU A 105 -4.45 7.68 4.87
N ARG A 106 -5.24 6.62 5.07
CA ARG A 106 -4.79 5.42 5.81
C ARG A 106 -3.68 4.68 5.08
N ALA A 107 -3.82 4.50 3.76
CA ALA A 107 -2.78 3.90 2.95
C ALA A 107 -1.50 4.74 2.97
N PHE A 108 -1.62 6.07 2.82
CA PHE A 108 -0.51 7.01 2.93
C PHE A 108 0.22 6.87 4.27
N ASN A 109 -0.51 6.95 5.39
CA ASN A 109 0.05 6.86 6.72
C ASN A 109 0.81 5.53 6.91
N PHE A 110 0.21 4.43 6.45
CA PHE A 110 0.80 3.10 6.51
C PHE A 110 2.14 3.03 5.79
N TYR A 111 2.16 3.39 4.51
CA TYR A 111 3.34 3.27 3.67
C TYR A 111 4.45 4.22 4.11
N ARG A 112 4.09 5.45 4.49
CA ARG A 112 5.09 6.42 4.94
C ARG A 112 5.72 5.99 6.27
N LEU A 113 4.91 5.45 7.19
CA LEU A 113 5.44 4.88 8.44
C LEU A 113 6.32 3.66 8.17
N GLN A 114 5.94 2.80 7.21
CA GLN A 114 6.75 1.66 6.77
C GLN A 114 8.11 2.11 6.23
N GLU A 115 8.13 3.11 5.35
CA GLU A 115 9.34 3.64 4.73
C GLU A 115 10.31 4.17 5.79
N LEU A 116 9.82 4.98 6.73
CA LEU A 116 10.64 5.51 7.83
C LEU A 116 11.16 4.39 8.73
N ALA A 117 10.35 3.37 9.00
CA ALA A 117 10.77 2.23 9.80
C ALA A 117 11.84 1.38 9.08
N LEU A 118 11.70 1.17 7.77
CA LEU A 118 12.70 0.45 6.96
C LEU A 118 14.02 1.21 6.90
N LEU A 119 13.99 2.53 6.72
CA LEU A 119 15.20 3.36 6.77
C LEU A 119 15.87 3.26 8.15
N HIS A 120 15.08 3.30 9.23
CA HIS A 120 15.60 3.14 10.58
C HIS A 120 16.26 1.78 10.80
N ALA A 121 15.61 0.70 10.35
CA ALA A 121 16.15 -0.64 10.44
C ALA A 121 17.44 -0.81 9.62
N GLN A 122 17.50 -0.24 8.41
CA GLN A 122 18.70 -0.24 7.57
C GLN A 122 19.87 0.47 8.26
N GLU A 123 19.63 1.65 8.85
CA GLU A 123 20.66 2.37 9.61
C GLU A 123 21.14 1.58 10.83
N GLY A 124 20.22 0.95 11.57
CA GLY A 124 20.54 0.11 12.73
C GLY A 124 21.37 -1.11 12.32
N SER A 125 20.91 -1.83 11.30
CA SER A 125 21.58 -3.03 10.76
C SER A 125 23.00 -2.71 10.30
N TYR A 126 23.18 -1.57 9.62
CA TYR A 126 24.50 -1.09 9.19
C TYR A 126 25.41 -0.79 10.39
N LYS A 127 24.90 -0.11 11.43
CA LYS A 127 25.68 0.18 12.66
C LYS A 127 26.09 -1.09 13.40
N ASN A 128 25.29 -2.14 13.33
CA ASN A 128 25.54 -3.43 13.98
C ASN A 128 26.40 -4.39 13.14
N ASN A 129 26.79 -4.01 11.91
CA ASN A 129 27.44 -4.91 10.95
C ASN A 129 26.66 -6.21 10.72
N ALA A 130 25.33 -6.11 10.68
CA ALA A 130 24.45 -7.24 10.48
C ALA A 130 24.72 -7.92 9.12
N THR A 131 24.62 -9.25 9.10
CA THR A 131 24.54 -10.01 7.85
C THR A 131 23.25 -9.68 7.10
N THR A 132 23.15 -10.10 5.84
CA THR A 132 21.94 -9.87 5.04
C THR A 132 20.70 -10.51 5.64
N GLU A 133 20.82 -11.70 6.24
CA GLU A 133 19.68 -12.38 6.88
C GLU A 133 19.23 -11.67 8.16
N GLU A 134 20.19 -11.24 8.99
CA GLU A 134 19.90 -10.45 10.21
C GLU A 134 19.23 -9.12 9.86
N ALA A 135 19.72 -8.42 8.84
CA ALA A 135 19.12 -7.15 8.39
C ALA A 135 17.67 -7.29 7.92
N ILE A 136 17.29 -8.44 7.35
CA ILE A 136 15.89 -8.72 6.95
C ILE A 136 15.01 -8.89 8.18
N VAL A 137 15.48 -9.66 9.18
CA VAL A 137 14.75 -9.85 10.44
C VAL A 137 14.62 -8.52 11.18
N ASP A 138 15.72 -7.78 11.32
CA ASP A 138 15.76 -6.46 11.95
C ASP A 138 14.74 -5.51 11.29
N ALA A 139 14.62 -5.55 9.96
CA ALA A 139 13.64 -4.74 9.23
C ALA A 139 12.19 -5.12 9.53
N GLN A 140 11.86 -6.41 9.52
CA GLN A 140 10.49 -6.87 9.82
C GLN A 140 10.08 -6.53 11.25
N GLU A 141 10.95 -6.81 12.22
CA GLU A 141 10.68 -6.57 13.64
C GLU A 141 10.58 -5.06 13.93
N THR A 142 11.45 -4.25 13.31
CA THR A 142 11.39 -2.78 13.43
C THR A 142 10.11 -2.20 12.84
N VAL A 143 9.71 -2.63 11.63
CA VAL A 143 8.46 -2.15 11.01
C VAL A 143 7.26 -2.54 11.84
N LEU A 144 7.20 -3.79 12.32
CA LEU A 144 6.12 -4.22 13.18
C LEU A 144 6.06 -3.38 14.47
N PHE A 145 7.20 -3.14 15.11
CA PHE A 145 7.30 -2.29 16.30
C PHE A 145 6.72 -0.89 16.05
N PHE A 146 6.99 -0.29 14.88
CA PHE A 146 6.41 1.01 14.51
C PHE A 146 4.89 0.96 14.41
N TYR A 147 4.32 -0.09 13.82
CA TYR A 147 2.88 -0.21 13.64
C TYR A 147 2.12 -0.36 14.96
N ILE A 148 2.64 -1.19 15.87
CA ILE A 148 1.96 -1.59 17.10
C ILE A 148 2.29 -0.69 18.30
N SER A 149 3.31 0.16 18.19
CA SER A 149 3.73 1.04 19.26
C SER A 149 2.59 2.00 19.65
N PRO A 150 2.37 2.24 20.95
CA PRO A 150 1.33 3.16 21.42
C PRO A 150 1.58 4.62 20.99
N GLU A 151 2.80 4.95 20.59
CA GLU A 151 3.15 6.28 20.06
C GLU A 151 2.71 6.46 18.61
N ASN A 152 2.37 5.37 17.91
CA ASN A 152 1.73 5.44 16.61
C ASN A 152 0.28 5.93 16.79
N THR A 153 0.08 7.21 16.49
CA THR A 153 -1.22 7.88 16.54
C THR A 153 -1.84 8.08 15.16
N LEU A 154 -1.21 7.54 14.11
CA LEU A 154 -1.72 7.63 12.75
C LEU A 154 -2.91 6.68 12.59
N GLU A 155 -3.88 7.07 11.76
CA GLU A 155 -4.92 6.15 11.33
C GLU A 155 -4.32 5.06 10.44
N MET A 156 -4.48 3.80 10.85
CA MET A 156 -3.95 2.62 10.18
C MET A 156 -5.04 1.93 9.33
N PRO A 157 -4.65 1.06 8.38
CA PRO A 157 -5.58 0.27 7.59
C PRO A 157 -6.57 -0.53 8.44
N LEU A 158 -7.83 -0.62 7.98
CA LEU A 158 -9.00 -1.14 8.70
C LEU A 158 -9.21 -0.47 10.07
N ASN A 159 -10.26 0.34 10.22
CA ASN A 159 -10.65 1.12 11.42
C ASN A 159 -10.90 0.31 12.71
N CYS A 160 -9.94 -0.50 13.12
CA CYS A 160 -10.03 -1.42 14.22
C CYS A 160 -8.74 -1.34 15.04
N GLU A 161 -8.86 -1.73 16.30
CA GLU A 161 -7.78 -1.60 17.25
C GLU A 161 -6.54 -2.42 16.81
N VAL A 162 -5.43 -1.72 16.60
CA VAL A 162 -4.14 -2.35 16.30
C VAL A 162 -3.67 -3.11 17.55
N PRO A 163 -3.35 -4.41 17.46
CA PRO A 163 -2.76 -5.15 18.56
C PRO A 163 -1.48 -4.45 19.01
N ARG A 164 -1.40 -4.11 20.30
CA ARG A 164 -0.22 -3.44 20.89
C ARG A 164 0.69 -4.45 21.60
N PHE A 165 0.96 -5.56 20.95
CA PHE A 165 1.85 -6.58 21.48
C PHE A 165 2.76 -7.11 20.38
N MET A 166 4.00 -7.37 20.78
CA MET A 166 5.05 -8.01 19.99
C MET A 166 5.64 -9.11 20.84
N TYR A 167 5.99 -10.26 20.26
CA TYR A 167 6.57 -11.33 21.07
C TYR A 167 8.03 -11.02 21.46
N GLN A 168 8.80 -10.42 20.54
CA GLN A 168 10.20 -10.07 20.77
C GLN A 168 10.50 -8.60 20.42
N PRO A 169 9.96 -7.64 21.19
CA PRO A 169 10.22 -6.22 20.94
C PRO A 169 11.70 -5.84 21.03
N GLU A 170 12.52 -6.62 21.75
CA GLU A 170 13.97 -6.44 21.83
C GLU A 170 14.72 -6.71 20.52
N MET A 171 14.09 -7.41 19.56
CA MET A 171 14.65 -7.66 18.23
C MET A 171 14.43 -6.47 17.29
N ALA A 172 13.51 -5.55 17.63
CA ALA A 172 13.36 -4.31 16.89
C ALA A 172 14.56 -3.39 17.16
N LEU A 173 15.17 -2.86 16.09
CA LEU A 173 16.23 -1.86 16.20
C LEU A 173 15.67 -0.46 16.44
N ALA A 174 14.60 -0.35 17.22
CA ALA A 174 13.87 0.88 17.46
C ALA A 174 13.29 0.95 18.88
N ASN A 175 12.97 2.16 19.33
CA ASN A 175 12.24 2.38 20.57
C ASN A 175 11.08 3.38 20.36
N HIS A 176 10.28 3.59 21.41
CA HIS A 176 9.11 4.47 21.34
C HIS A 176 9.42 5.92 20.93
N HIS A 177 10.61 6.44 21.24
CA HIS A 177 11.02 7.78 20.82
C HIS A 177 11.22 7.87 19.31
N ASP A 178 11.73 6.80 18.68
CA ASP A 178 11.90 6.74 17.23
C ASP A 178 10.54 6.70 16.52
N VAL A 179 9.58 5.94 17.05
CA VAL A 179 8.21 5.94 16.53
C VAL A 179 7.56 7.32 16.65
N ARG A 180 7.69 7.98 17.81
CA ARG A 180 7.14 9.33 18.00
C ARG A 180 7.73 10.32 17.00
N LYS A 181 9.05 10.28 16.79
CA LYS A 181 9.72 11.12 15.78
C LYS A 181 9.19 10.87 14.37
N ALA A 182 8.99 9.61 13.99
CA ALA A 182 8.46 9.27 12.68
C ALA A 182 7.04 9.80 12.49
N VAL A 183 6.17 9.65 13.49
CA VAL A 183 4.81 10.20 13.47
C VAL A 183 4.83 11.73 13.38
N GLU A 184 5.66 12.39 14.19
CA GLU A 184 5.82 13.86 14.15
C GLU A 184 6.36 14.33 12.79
N GLN A 185 7.26 13.56 12.17
CA GLN A 185 7.77 13.85 10.84
C GLN A 185 6.66 13.76 9.79
N ILE A 186 5.87 12.68 9.79
CA ILE A 186 4.75 12.49 8.86
C ILE A 186 3.74 13.63 8.98
N GLN A 187 3.37 13.99 10.21
CA GLN A 187 2.44 15.09 10.48
C GLN A 187 3.01 16.45 10.04
N ARG A 188 4.30 16.68 10.28
CA ARG A 188 4.98 17.91 9.83
C ARG A 188 5.02 18.00 8.30
N GLU A 189 5.41 16.92 7.62
CA GLU A 189 5.44 16.85 6.16
C GLU A 189 4.05 17.15 5.57
N LYS A 190 2.98 16.55 6.12
CA LYS A 190 1.59 16.87 5.74
C LYS A 190 1.25 18.35 5.94
N ASN A 191 1.66 18.95 7.06
CA ASN A 191 1.35 20.34 7.37
C ASN A 191 2.15 21.36 6.53
N GLU A 192 3.42 21.08 6.25
CA GLU A 192 4.32 21.99 5.53
C GLU A 192 4.09 21.97 4.02
N LEU A 193 3.89 20.77 3.47
CA LEU A 193 3.71 20.56 2.02
C LEU A 193 2.23 20.63 1.61
N GLY A 194 1.32 20.62 2.58
CA GLY A 194 -0.12 20.73 2.36
C GLY A 194 -0.69 19.55 1.56
N PRO A 195 -1.83 19.73 0.88
CA PRO A 195 -2.52 18.65 0.17
C PRO A 195 -1.71 18.06 -0.98
N ASP A 196 -0.80 18.84 -1.59
CA ASP A 196 0.03 18.38 -2.70
C ASP A 196 0.96 17.23 -2.28
N TYR A 197 1.26 17.09 -0.99
CA TYR A 197 2.07 15.97 -0.52
C TYR A 197 1.35 14.63 -0.65
N LEU A 198 0.10 14.57 -0.20
CA LEU A 198 -0.73 13.38 -0.34
C LEU A 198 -1.00 13.07 -1.80
N ILE A 199 -1.27 14.11 -2.61
CA ILE A 199 -1.52 14.00 -4.05
C ILE A 199 -0.30 13.39 -4.76
N ASN A 200 0.89 13.93 -4.54
CA ASN A 200 2.10 13.42 -5.20
C ASN A 200 2.40 11.98 -4.76
N PHE A 201 2.24 11.68 -3.47
CA PHE A 201 2.42 10.32 -2.96
C PHE A 201 1.47 9.32 -3.62
N ILE A 202 0.18 9.64 -3.70
CA ILE A 202 -0.81 8.71 -4.23
C ILE A 202 -0.70 8.54 -5.75
N LEU A 203 -0.20 9.56 -6.47
CA LEU A 203 0.06 9.48 -7.91
C LEU A 203 1.20 8.51 -8.27
N ASP A 204 2.14 8.28 -7.36
CA ASP A 204 3.19 7.26 -7.55
C ASP A 204 2.65 5.83 -7.41
N MET A 205 1.41 5.66 -6.90
CA MET A 205 0.81 4.36 -6.69
C MET A 205 0.04 3.88 -7.92
N GLU A 206 0.42 2.70 -8.42
CA GLU A 206 -0.18 2.10 -9.62
C GLU A 206 -1.71 1.92 -9.51
N TYR A 207 -2.21 1.56 -8.33
CA TYR A 207 -3.64 1.36 -8.10
C TYR A 207 -4.45 2.65 -8.26
N TRP A 208 -3.85 3.80 -7.95
CA TRP A 208 -4.52 5.09 -8.05
C TRP A 208 -4.72 5.51 -9.50
N ILE A 209 -3.70 5.31 -10.35
CA ILE A 209 -3.82 5.57 -11.80
C ILE A 209 -4.86 4.64 -12.43
N LYS A 210 -4.93 3.37 -11.99
CA LYS A 210 -6.00 2.45 -12.41
C LYS A 210 -7.38 2.94 -12.00
N TYR A 211 -7.52 3.42 -10.77
CA TYR A 211 -8.77 3.99 -10.26
C TYR A 211 -9.19 5.24 -11.08
N LEU A 212 -8.29 6.20 -11.30
CA LEU A 212 -8.57 7.39 -12.10
C LEU A 212 -8.96 7.01 -13.54
N SER A 213 -8.27 6.04 -14.13
CA SER A 213 -8.57 5.55 -15.48
C SER A 213 -9.92 4.87 -15.56
N SER A 214 -10.33 4.14 -14.52
CA SER A 214 -11.67 3.52 -14.44
C SER A 214 -12.77 4.57 -14.30
N ARG A 215 -12.57 5.56 -13.41
CA ARG A 215 -13.58 6.57 -13.08
C ARG A 215 -13.71 7.68 -14.13
N TYR A 216 -12.59 8.11 -14.71
CA TYR A 216 -12.51 9.24 -15.65
C TYR A 216 -12.02 8.83 -17.04
N GLY A 217 -12.10 7.55 -17.40
CA GLY A 217 -11.50 7.00 -18.62
C GLY A 217 -11.87 7.73 -19.90
N ASN A 218 -13.14 8.10 -20.08
CA ASN A 218 -13.57 8.87 -21.26
C ASN A 218 -12.91 10.26 -21.30
N PHE A 219 -12.86 10.94 -20.15
CA PHE A 219 -12.27 12.27 -20.06
C PHE A 219 -10.76 12.24 -20.31
N ILE A 220 -10.06 11.23 -19.77
CA ILE A 220 -8.64 11.00 -20.03
C ILE A 220 -8.42 10.66 -21.50
N ALA A 221 -9.24 9.79 -22.09
CA ALA A 221 -9.11 9.42 -23.50
C ALA A 221 -9.30 10.62 -24.44
N GLU A 222 -10.31 11.46 -24.20
CA GLU A 222 -10.52 12.70 -24.95
C GLU A 222 -9.33 13.66 -24.86
N HIS A 223 -8.76 13.81 -23.65
CA HIS A 223 -7.56 14.62 -23.42
C HIS A 223 -6.34 14.07 -24.17
N THR A 224 -6.13 12.75 -24.12
CA THR A 224 -5.01 12.08 -24.79
C THR A 224 -5.17 12.08 -26.32
N GLN A 225 -6.39 12.05 -26.86
CA GLN A 225 -6.65 11.97 -28.29
C GLN A 225 -6.06 13.17 -29.06
N VAL A 226 -6.08 14.37 -28.47
CA VAL A 226 -5.51 15.59 -29.09
C VAL A 226 -4.02 15.39 -29.43
N PHE A 227 -3.27 14.73 -28.55
CA PHE A 227 -1.86 14.45 -28.78
C PHE A 227 -1.66 13.30 -29.78
N MET A 228 -2.54 12.30 -29.77
CA MET A 228 -2.49 11.21 -30.76
C MET A 228 -2.69 11.74 -32.17
N ASP A 229 -3.66 12.63 -32.38
CA ASP A 229 -3.91 13.27 -33.67
C ASP A 229 -2.68 14.06 -34.16
N GLN A 230 -2.03 14.81 -33.26
CA GLN A 230 -0.80 15.56 -33.57
C GLN A 230 0.38 14.62 -33.91
N MET A 231 0.52 13.51 -33.20
CA MET A 231 1.55 12.50 -33.48
C MET A 231 1.32 11.83 -34.85
N GLU A 232 0.07 11.51 -35.19
CA GLU A 232 -0.30 10.98 -36.51
C GLU A 232 0.04 11.98 -37.64
N GLU A 233 -0.17 13.28 -37.43
CA GLU A 233 0.23 14.30 -38.40
C GLU A 233 1.75 14.39 -38.61
N VAL A 234 2.54 14.16 -37.56
CA VAL A 234 4.01 14.11 -37.66
C VAL A 234 4.45 12.82 -38.36
N GLU A 235 3.84 11.67 -38.04
CA GLU A 235 4.11 10.39 -38.73
C GLU A 235 3.81 10.50 -40.23
N ALA A 236 2.72 11.15 -40.62
CA ALA A 236 2.35 11.36 -42.02
C ALA A 236 3.35 12.26 -42.79
N LYS A 237 4.23 12.99 -42.09
CA LYS A 237 5.27 13.85 -42.67
C LYS A 237 6.65 13.20 -42.64
N LYS A 238 6.81 12.01 -42.06
CA LYS A 238 8.10 11.31 -41.86
C LYS A 238 8.96 11.22 -43.12
N ASP A 239 8.38 10.88 -44.26
CA ASP A 239 9.11 10.78 -45.54
C ASP A 239 9.46 12.14 -46.18
N LYS A 240 8.92 13.24 -45.62
CA LYS A 240 9.08 14.61 -46.14
C LYS A 240 10.05 15.46 -45.30
N ILE A 241 10.47 14.96 -44.15
CA ILE A 241 11.40 15.64 -43.21
C ILE A 241 12.62 14.76 -42.94
N SER A 242 13.67 15.31 -42.36
CA SER A 242 14.81 14.50 -41.94
C SER A 242 14.42 13.60 -40.77
N GLU A 243 15.06 12.43 -40.65
CA GLU A 243 14.86 11.52 -39.51
C GLU A 243 15.13 12.22 -38.17
N TYR A 244 16.13 13.10 -38.14
CA TYR A 244 16.47 13.90 -36.97
C TYR A 244 15.32 14.85 -36.57
N ASP A 245 14.75 15.58 -37.54
CA ASP A 245 13.65 16.51 -37.28
C ASP A 245 12.36 15.77 -36.87
N TYR A 246 12.11 14.60 -37.46
CA TYR A 246 11.02 13.71 -37.09
C TYR A 246 11.12 13.29 -35.61
N LEU A 247 12.30 12.78 -35.20
CA LEU A 247 12.51 12.33 -33.82
C LEU A 247 12.38 13.47 -32.81
N ILE A 248 12.86 14.68 -33.14
CA ILE A 248 12.71 15.85 -32.28
C ILE A 248 11.23 16.19 -32.07
N GLN A 249 10.46 16.27 -33.16
CA GLN A 249 9.04 16.61 -33.08
C GLN A 249 8.24 15.54 -32.32
N MET A 250 8.49 14.26 -32.61
CA MET A 250 7.81 13.16 -31.93
C MET A 250 8.14 13.13 -30.43
N ASN A 251 9.41 13.28 -30.06
CA ASN A 251 9.83 13.32 -28.65
C ASN A 251 9.26 14.52 -27.91
N ALA A 252 9.16 15.69 -28.56
CA ALA A 252 8.53 16.87 -27.97
C ALA A 252 7.04 16.63 -27.69
N LEU A 253 6.31 16.04 -28.63
CA LEU A 253 4.89 15.69 -28.44
C LEU A 253 4.69 14.65 -27.34
N VAL A 254 5.57 13.64 -27.25
CA VAL A 254 5.52 12.64 -26.16
C VAL A 254 5.78 13.30 -24.80
N ALA A 255 6.77 14.19 -24.71
CA ALA A 255 7.06 14.91 -23.49
C ALA A 255 5.89 15.82 -23.06
N GLU A 256 5.31 16.56 -24.01
CA GLU A 256 4.17 17.45 -23.76
C GLU A 256 2.92 16.65 -23.34
N LYS A 257 2.63 15.53 -24.01
CA LYS A 257 1.57 14.60 -23.62
C LYS A 257 1.77 14.13 -22.18
N ASN A 258 2.96 13.65 -21.84
CA ASN A 258 3.23 13.12 -20.49
C ASN A 258 3.09 14.21 -19.41
N GLU A 259 3.61 15.43 -19.65
CA GLU A 259 3.46 16.55 -18.72
C GLU A 259 1.97 16.95 -18.56
N SER A 260 1.22 16.95 -19.67
CA SER A 260 -0.20 17.27 -19.69
C SER A 260 -1.03 16.22 -18.94
N GLU A 261 -0.75 14.93 -19.15
CA GLU A 261 -1.39 13.82 -18.42
C GLU A 261 -1.06 13.87 -16.92
N GLN A 262 0.18 14.19 -16.54
CA GLN A 262 0.55 14.37 -15.13
C GLN A 262 -0.24 15.51 -14.47
N LYS A 263 -0.39 16.65 -15.15
CA LYS A 263 -1.22 17.77 -14.66
C LYS A 263 -2.69 17.37 -14.52
N LEU A 264 -3.21 16.62 -15.49
CA LEU A 264 -4.57 16.09 -15.45
C LEU A 264 -4.77 15.15 -14.25
N TYR A 265 -3.89 14.17 -14.05
CA TYR A 265 -3.98 13.26 -12.90
C TYR A 265 -3.87 14.00 -11.57
N HIS A 266 -2.98 14.98 -11.47
CA HIS A 266 -2.88 15.83 -10.28
C HIS A 266 -4.17 16.58 -10.01
N GLN A 267 -4.80 17.17 -11.03
CA GLN A 267 -6.08 17.88 -10.88
C GLN A 267 -7.20 16.92 -10.46
N LEU A 268 -7.33 15.77 -11.13
CA LEU A 268 -8.35 14.77 -10.80
C LEU A 268 -8.17 14.25 -9.37
N THR A 269 -6.93 14.02 -8.95
CA THR A 269 -6.61 13.58 -7.59
C THR A 269 -7.00 14.64 -6.58
N LYS A 270 -6.64 15.90 -6.82
CA LYS A 270 -6.98 17.03 -5.94
C LYS A 270 -8.48 17.14 -5.68
N ASN A 271 -9.31 16.98 -6.71
CA ASN A 271 -10.77 17.05 -6.59
C ASN A 271 -11.37 15.93 -5.74
N ILE A 272 -10.62 14.86 -5.46
CA ILE A 272 -11.09 13.70 -4.69
C ILE A 272 -10.53 13.72 -3.26
N VAL A 273 -9.30 14.22 -3.09
CA VAL A 273 -8.56 14.12 -1.82
C VAL A 273 -8.45 15.44 -1.06
N VAL A 274 -9.06 16.52 -1.55
CA VAL A 274 -8.96 17.87 -0.94
C VAL A 274 -10.32 18.58 -0.85
N ASP A 275 -11.15 18.41 -1.88
CA ASP A 275 -12.50 18.98 -1.96
C ASP A 275 -13.55 18.02 -1.36
#